data_AF-A0A4V1XRP1-F1
#
_entry.id   AF-A0A4V1XRP1-F1
#
_cell.length_a   1.000
_cell.length_b   1.000
_cell.length_c   1.000
_cell.angle_alpha   90.00
_cell.angle_beta   90.00
_cell.angle_gamma   90.00
#
_symmetry.space_group_name_H-M   'P 1'
#
loop_
_entity.id
_entity.type
_entity.pdbx_description
1 polymer ?
#
loop_
_entity_poly.entity_id
_entity_poly.type
_entity_poly.pdbx_seq_one_letter_code
_entity_poly.pdbx_strand_id
1 'polypeptide(L)'
;MPPRPNTVYAAPVRAKRPCMICFRHVILNYNPAEGHMPVFRCRFASAATGKCMLCTERRKACQLPAEGVQGDSLDLEVLLEWANFYFGIDRDADGDAILDADGDEVYEYDDGFRSEICGAVLRLCTAFEAAEKTHRSALGTTGAKKKKRTTDYPAWVATRRALMQVYPPRPAGNAKKAIECRLVPGDEGYQLWALAKRIFKNEMSAAVTLGLGPVQAAVDMASFPLRLDDF
;
A
#
# COMPACT_ATOMS: atom_id res chain seq x y z
N MET A 1 -21.39 -43.63 -16.47
CA MET A 1 -20.39 -42.60 -16.09
C MET A 1 -20.63 -42.24 -14.63
N PRO A 2 -19.62 -42.29 -13.75
CA PRO A 2 -19.78 -41.77 -12.39
C PRO A 2 -19.90 -40.24 -12.41
N PRO A 3 -20.67 -39.64 -11.49
CA PRO A 3 -20.81 -38.18 -11.41
C PRO A 3 -19.47 -37.55 -11.02
N ARG A 4 -19.11 -36.44 -11.70
CA ARG A 4 -17.89 -35.69 -11.34
C ARG A 4 -18.03 -35.15 -9.91
N PRO A 5 -16.99 -35.27 -9.06
CA PRO A 5 -17.00 -34.65 -7.75
C PRO A 5 -17.11 -33.14 -7.90
N ASN A 6 -18.12 -32.56 -7.25
CA ASN A 6 -18.24 -31.12 -7.05
C ASN A 6 -17.09 -30.68 -6.15
N THR A 7 -16.00 -30.22 -6.75
CA THR A 7 -15.00 -29.44 -6.03
C THR A 7 -15.63 -28.10 -5.67
N VAL A 8 -16.22 -28.03 -4.48
CA VAL A 8 -16.48 -26.77 -3.81
C VAL A 8 -15.12 -26.12 -3.61
N TYR A 9 -14.74 -25.23 -4.53
CA TYR A 9 -13.61 -24.34 -4.32
C TYR A 9 -13.93 -23.54 -3.07
N ALA A 10 -13.22 -23.82 -1.98
CA ALA A 10 -13.18 -22.92 -0.84
C ALA A 10 -12.86 -21.52 -1.38
N ALA A 11 -13.78 -20.57 -1.15
CA ALA A 11 -13.64 -19.20 -1.63
C ALA A 11 -12.27 -18.65 -1.19
N PRO A 12 -11.53 -17.95 -2.07
CA PRO A 12 -10.17 -17.55 -1.76
C PRO A 12 -10.16 -16.63 -0.55
N VAL A 13 -9.25 -16.94 0.38
CA VAL A 13 -8.86 -16.11 1.52
C VAL A 13 -8.67 -14.66 1.02
N ARG A 14 -9.36 -13.74 1.71
CA ARG A 14 -9.44 -12.29 1.46
C ARG A 14 -8.17 -11.70 0.84
N ALA A 15 -8.33 -10.88 -0.20
CA ALA A 15 -7.26 -10.00 -0.65
C ALA A 15 -6.84 -9.08 0.51
N LYS A 16 -5.58 -9.18 0.96
CA LYS A 16 -4.98 -8.27 1.94
C LYS A 16 -4.96 -6.81 1.45
N ARG A 17 -5.12 -6.57 0.15
CA ARG A 17 -4.96 -5.24 -0.47
C ARG A 17 -6.27 -4.46 -0.61
N PRO A 18 -6.29 -3.17 -0.29
CA PRO A 18 -7.41 -2.27 -0.61
C PRO A 18 -7.61 -2.20 -2.13
N CYS A 19 -8.87 -2.21 -2.58
CA CYS A 19 -9.15 -1.80 -3.95
C CYS A 19 -8.93 -0.28 -4.09
N MET A 20 -8.61 0.21 -5.29
CA MET A 20 -8.36 1.61 -5.59
C MET A 20 -9.54 2.53 -5.26
N ILE A 21 -10.77 2.01 -5.22
CA ILE A 21 -11.95 2.79 -4.79
C ILE A 21 -11.91 3.04 -3.28
N CYS A 22 -11.63 2.00 -2.47
CA CYS A 22 -11.45 2.15 -1.02
C CYS A 22 -10.23 3.01 -0.71
N PHE A 23 -9.12 2.76 -1.40
CA PHE A 23 -7.88 3.51 -1.23
C PHE A 23 -8.09 5.02 -1.44
N ARG A 24 -8.69 5.42 -2.57
CA ARG A 24 -9.04 6.81 -2.84
C ARG A 24 -10.03 7.38 -1.83
N HIS A 25 -10.99 6.58 -1.36
CA HIS A 25 -11.94 7.04 -0.35
C HIS A 25 -11.24 7.40 0.97
N VAL A 26 -10.29 6.57 1.42
CA VAL A 26 -9.48 6.88 2.60
C VAL A 26 -8.71 8.18 2.37
N ILE A 27 -7.94 8.31 1.29
CA ILE A 27 -7.19 9.54 0.98
C ILE A 27 -8.09 10.79 1.02
N LEU A 28 -9.25 10.74 0.38
CA LEU A 28 -10.15 11.89 0.25
C LEU A 28 -10.84 12.31 1.55
N ASN A 29 -10.97 11.41 2.52
CA ASN A 29 -11.72 11.66 3.76
C ASN A 29 -10.81 11.63 4.99
N TYR A 30 -9.50 11.49 4.78
CA TYR A 30 -8.55 11.40 5.87
C TYR A 30 -8.12 12.78 6.35
N ASN A 31 -8.20 12.99 7.66
CA ASN A 31 -7.76 14.20 8.33
C ASN A 31 -6.50 13.89 9.16
N PRO A 32 -5.30 14.35 8.75
CA PRO A 32 -4.07 14.07 9.49
C PRO A 32 -4.05 14.72 10.89
N ALA A 33 -4.85 15.77 11.12
CA ALA A 33 -4.93 16.45 12.42
C ALA A 33 -5.59 15.59 13.51
N GLU A 34 -6.24 14.47 13.15
CA GLU A 34 -6.78 13.52 14.12
C GLU A 34 -5.69 12.58 14.69
N GLY A 35 -4.46 12.62 14.17
CA GLY A 35 -3.33 11.84 14.71
C GLY A 35 -3.49 10.32 14.60
N HIS A 36 -4.48 9.81 13.86
CA HIS A 36 -4.71 8.38 13.66
C HIS A 36 -4.16 7.94 12.30
N MET A 37 -3.45 6.82 12.25
CA MET A 37 -2.96 6.25 10.98
C MET A 37 -4.13 5.92 10.02
N PRO A 38 -4.09 6.31 8.73
CA PRO A 38 -5.14 5.96 7.79
C PRO A 38 -5.26 4.44 7.62
N VAL A 39 -6.47 3.91 7.83
CA VAL A 39 -6.73 2.47 7.76
C VAL A 39 -7.17 2.06 6.36
N PHE A 40 -6.22 1.60 5.55
CA PHE A 40 -6.48 1.15 4.18
C PHE A 40 -6.99 -0.30 4.12
N ARG A 41 -8.26 -0.52 4.45
CA ARG A 41 -8.87 -1.88 4.43
C ARG A 41 -9.96 -2.03 3.37
N CYS A 42 -9.92 -3.15 2.64
CA CYS A 42 -11.04 -3.63 1.84
C CYS A 42 -11.87 -4.61 2.67
N ARG A 43 -13.02 -4.20 3.19
CA ARG A 43 -13.95 -5.13 3.86
C ARG A 43 -14.89 -5.74 2.83
N PHE A 44 -14.75 -7.04 2.53
CA PHE A 44 -15.67 -7.75 1.62
C PHE A 44 -17.08 -7.81 2.21
N ALA A 45 -18.10 -7.45 1.43
CA ALA A 45 -19.50 -7.49 1.87
C ALA A 45 -19.99 -8.93 2.06
N SER A 46 -19.56 -9.82 1.17
CA SER A 46 -19.72 -11.28 1.28
C SER A 46 -18.75 -11.97 0.33
N ALA A 47 -18.41 -13.24 0.61
CA ALA A 47 -17.56 -14.04 -0.30
C ALA A 47 -18.19 -14.21 -1.69
N ALA A 48 -19.53 -14.21 -1.77
CA ALA A 48 -20.27 -14.48 -3.00
C ALA A 48 -20.23 -13.34 -4.03
N THR A 49 -20.11 -12.08 -3.60
CA THR A 49 -20.24 -10.92 -4.50
C THR A 49 -18.93 -10.51 -5.15
N GLY A 50 -17.78 -10.92 -4.58
CA GLY A 50 -16.46 -10.43 -5.00
C GLY A 50 -16.26 -8.92 -4.82
N LYS A 51 -17.17 -8.23 -4.10
CA LYS A 51 -17.14 -6.78 -3.89
C LYS A 51 -16.92 -6.44 -2.42
N CYS A 52 -16.23 -5.33 -2.17
CA CYS A 52 -16.17 -4.73 -0.85
C CYS A 52 -17.45 -3.98 -0.51
N MET A 53 -17.67 -3.71 0.78
CA MET A 53 -18.84 -2.99 1.29
C MET A 53 -19.01 -1.64 0.58
N LEU A 54 -17.94 -0.83 0.52
CA LEU A 54 -17.98 0.48 -0.13
C LEU A 54 -18.31 0.38 -1.64
N CYS A 55 -17.72 -0.57 -2.35
CA CYS A 55 -18.03 -0.77 -3.77
C CYS A 55 -19.44 -1.30 -3.99
N THR A 56 -19.96 -2.11 -3.06
CA THR A 56 -21.34 -2.61 -3.07
C THR A 56 -22.32 -1.46 -2.90
N GLU A 57 -22.10 -0.62 -1.88
CA GLU A 57 -22.89 0.59 -1.62
C GLU A 57 -22.89 1.54 -2.83
N ARG A 58 -21.70 1.77 -3.40
CA ARG A 58 -21.54 2.61 -4.61
C ARG A 58 -21.98 1.94 -5.90
N ARG A 59 -22.48 0.69 -5.86
CA ARG A 59 -22.87 -0.12 -7.02
C ARG A 59 -21.78 -0.22 -8.10
N LYS A 60 -20.50 -0.24 -7.68
CA LYS A 60 -19.32 -0.37 -8.55
C LYS A 60 -18.63 -1.73 -8.36
N ALA A 61 -17.86 -2.16 -9.36
CA ALA A 61 -16.93 -3.27 -9.19
C ALA A 61 -15.69 -2.80 -8.41
N CYS A 62 -15.10 -3.68 -7.60
CA CYS A 62 -13.80 -3.40 -7.00
C CYS A 62 -12.74 -3.22 -8.09
N GLN A 63 -12.00 -2.11 -8.01
CA GLN A 63 -10.90 -1.85 -8.92
C GLN A 63 -9.59 -2.21 -8.21
N LEU A 64 -8.91 -3.27 -8.63
CA LEU A 64 -7.54 -3.54 -8.15
C LEU A 64 -6.55 -2.53 -8.75
N PRO A 65 -5.39 -2.30 -8.12
CA PRO A 65 -4.26 -1.63 -8.76
C PRO A 65 -3.97 -2.24 -10.14
N ALA A 66 -3.48 -1.43 -11.08
CA ALA A 66 -3.12 -1.95 -12.40
C ALA A 66 -2.08 -3.06 -12.23
N GLU A 67 -2.23 -4.14 -12.98
CA GLU A 67 -1.32 -5.29 -12.91
C GLU A 67 0.15 -4.88 -13.02
N GLY A 68 0.46 -3.89 -13.87
CA GLY A 68 1.80 -3.34 -14.05
C GLY A 68 2.41 -2.59 -12.86
N VAL A 69 1.61 -2.28 -11.83
CA VAL A 69 2.04 -1.56 -10.62
C VAL A 69 1.73 -2.35 -9.33
N GLN A 70 1.38 -3.63 -9.44
CA GLN A 70 1.04 -4.45 -8.26
C GLN A 70 2.22 -4.60 -7.29
N GLY A 71 3.43 -4.70 -7.82
CA GLY A 71 4.67 -4.68 -7.03
C GLY A 71 4.88 -3.36 -6.31
N ASP A 72 4.49 -2.22 -6.90
CA ASP A 72 4.54 -0.91 -6.24
C ASP A 72 3.46 -0.77 -5.16
N SER A 73 2.28 -1.37 -5.36
CA SER A 73 1.26 -1.48 -4.31
C SER A 73 1.75 -2.29 -3.10
N LEU A 74 2.65 -3.26 -3.30
CA LEU A 74 3.29 -3.98 -2.21
C LEU A 74 4.31 -3.14 -1.46
N ASP A 75 5.07 -2.29 -2.15
CA ASP A 75 5.94 -1.31 -1.47
C ASP A 75 5.13 -0.43 -0.56
N LEU A 76 4.01 0.08 -1.08
CA LEU A 76 3.13 0.90 -0.28
C LEU A 76 2.62 0.13 0.95
N GLU A 77 2.18 -1.12 0.79
CA GLU A 77 1.72 -1.96 1.92
C GLU A 77 2.79 -2.08 3.01
N VAL A 78 4.03 -2.38 2.62
CA VAL A 78 5.16 -2.53 3.55
C VAL A 78 5.56 -1.21 4.21
N LEU A 79 5.57 -0.10 3.46
CA LEU A 79 5.85 1.23 4.02
C LEU A 79 4.79 1.67 5.02
N LEU A 80 3.52 1.37 4.75
CA LEU A 80 2.42 1.66 5.67
C LEU A 80 2.47 0.79 6.92
N GLU A 81 2.81 -0.50 6.78
CA GLU A 81 3.02 -1.41 7.91
C GLU A 81 4.18 -0.93 8.80
N TRP A 82 5.29 -0.53 8.19
CA TRP A 82 6.43 0.05 8.91
C TRP A 82 6.06 1.35 9.62
N ALA A 83 5.35 2.27 8.94
CA ALA A 83 4.89 3.52 9.56
C ALA A 83 3.89 3.29 10.71
N ASN A 84 3.11 2.21 10.66
CA ASN A 84 2.16 1.86 11.70
C ASN A 84 2.84 1.50 13.04
N PHE A 85 4.15 1.20 13.03
CA PHE A 85 4.94 1.01 14.25
C PHE A 85 4.81 2.18 15.23
N TYR A 86 4.78 3.43 14.72
CA TYR A 86 4.64 4.64 15.54
C TYR A 86 3.22 4.87 16.09
N PHE A 87 2.30 3.95 15.82
CA PHE A 87 0.92 3.99 16.30
C PHE A 87 0.52 2.70 17.04
N GLY A 88 1.49 1.78 17.21
CA GLY A 88 1.29 0.53 17.92
C GLY A 88 1.20 0.78 19.42
N ILE A 89 -0.01 0.98 19.91
CA ILE A 89 -0.35 0.76 21.30
C ILE A 89 -0.98 -0.62 21.33
N ASP A 90 -0.33 -1.56 22.02
CA ASP A 90 -0.98 -2.82 22.32
C ASP A 90 -2.21 -2.50 23.18
N ARG A 91 -3.39 -2.81 22.65
CA ARG A 91 -4.67 -2.61 23.32
C ARG A 91 -5.30 -3.97 23.57
N ASP A 92 -5.91 -4.14 24.73
CA ASP A 92 -6.57 -5.39 25.09
C ASP A 92 -7.87 -5.60 24.29
N ALA A 93 -8.63 -6.63 24.65
CA ALA A 93 -9.88 -6.96 23.96
C ALA A 93 -10.97 -5.88 24.11
N ASP A 94 -10.86 -5.04 25.14
CA ASP A 94 -11.81 -3.97 25.47
C ASP A 94 -11.36 -2.60 24.92
N GLY A 95 -10.13 -2.52 24.43
CA GLY A 95 -9.56 -1.35 23.76
C GLY A 95 -8.73 -0.45 24.69
N ASP A 96 -8.51 -0.89 25.92
CA ASP A 96 -7.66 -0.21 26.90
C ASP A 96 -6.19 -0.47 26.56
N ALA A 97 -5.31 0.50 26.83
CA ALA A 97 -3.88 0.32 26.62
C ALA A 97 -3.39 -0.82 27.54
N ILE A 98 -2.77 -1.84 26.94
CA ILE A 98 -2.08 -2.89 27.69
C ILE A 98 -0.89 -2.22 28.36
N LEU A 99 -0.89 -2.13 29.68
CA LEU A 99 0.25 -1.59 30.43
C LEU A 99 1.52 -2.39 30.10
N ASP A 100 2.67 -1.72 30.09
CA ASP A 100 3.94 -2.42 29.92
C ASP A 100 4.26 -3.30 31.15
N ALA A 101 5.40 -4.00 31.10
CA ALA A 101 5.81 -4.90 32.18
C ALA A 101 6.00 -4.21 33.54
N ASP A 102 6.19 -2.89 33.54
CA ASP A 102 6.39 -2.07 34.73
C ASP A 102 5.06 -1.47 35.25
N GLY A 103 3.95 -1.69 34.53
CA GLY A 103 2.62 -1.20 34.88
C GLY A 103 2.36 0.23 34.41
N ASP A 104 3.23 0.77 33.55
CA ASP A 104 3.07 2.10 32.98
C ASP A 104 2.17 2.05 31.74
N GLU A 105 1.37 3.09 31.51
CA GLU A 105 0.59 3.23 30.29
C GLU A 105 1.52 3.19 29.09
N VAL A 106 1.20 2.34 28.10
CA VAL A 106 1.98 2.29 26.85
C VAL A 106 2.06 3.69 26.27
N TYR A 107 3.29 4.17 26.21
CA TYR A 107 3.64 5.52 25.78
C TYR A 107 2.97 5.87 24.45
N GLU A 108 1.97 6.74 24.49
CA GLU A 108 1.43 7.37 23.29
C GLU A 108 2.38 8.50 22.85
N TYR A 109 2.84 8.46 21.60
CA TYR A 109 3.59 9.58 21.05
C TYR A 109 2.73 10.84 20.98
N ASP A 110 3.37 12.02 21.07
CA ASP A 110 2.68 13.30 21.03
C ASP A 110 1.91 13.51 19.71
N ASP A 111 0.81 14.24 19.79
CA ASP A 111 -0.08 14.49 18.66
C ASP A 111 0.61 15.21 17.50
N GLY A 112 1.61 16.05 17.80
CA GLY A 112 2.40 16.76 16.80
C GLY A 112 3.24 15.79 15.96
N PHE A 113 4.00 14.93 16.63
CA PHE A 113 4.76 13.86 16.01
C PHE A 113 3.86 12.94 15.17
N ARG A 114 2.74 12.47 15.75
CA ARG A 114 1.79 11.60 15.04
C ARG A 114 1.21 12.29 13.80
N SER A 115 0.84 13.57 13.91
CA SER A 115 0.35 14.38 12.78
C SER A 115 1.39 14.51 11.66
N GLU A 116 2.67 14.69 11.98
CA GLU A 116 3.75 14.74 10.97
C GLU A 116 3.89 13.40 10.22
N ILE A 117 3.90 12.28 10.95
CA ILE A 117 3.93 10.94 10.35
C ILE A 117 2.71 10.69 9.46
N CYS A 118 1.52 11.03 9.97
CA CYS A 118 0.25 10.96 9.24
C CYS A 118 0.27 11.79 7.95
N GLY A 119 0.85 13.00 8.00
CA GLY A 119 1.05 13.87 6.84
C GLY A 119 1.95 13.23 5.78
N ALA A 120 3.08 12.64 6.19
CA ALA A 120 4.00 11.94 5.29
C ALA A 120 3.33 10.73 4.62
N VAL A 121 2.58 9.94 5.39
CA VAL A 121 1.79 8.80 4.89
C VAL A 121 0.76 9.25 3.86
N LEU A 122 0.01 10.32 4.14
CA LEU A 122 -1.00 10.83 3.20
C LEU A 122 -0.37 11.28 1.87
N ARG A 123 0.77 11.97 1.93
CA ARG A 123 1.54 12.38 0.73
C ARG A 123 2.03 11.18 -0.07
N LEU A 124 2.58 10.15 0.58
CA LEU A 124 2.99 8.90 -0.05
C LEU A 124 1.81 8.22 -0.76
N CYS A 125 0.68 8.07 -0.09
CA CYS A 125 -0.51 7.45 -0.65
C CYS A 125 -1.07 8.22 -1.85
N THR A 126 -1.09 9.55 -1.76
CA THR A 126 -1.52 10.44 -2.84
C THR A 126 -0.60 10.32 -4.06
N ALA A 127 0.71 10.26 -3.85
CA ALA A 127 1.68 10.09 -4.93
C ALA A 127 1.57 8.72 -5.60
N PHE A 128 1.31 7.65 -4.84
CA PHE A 128 1.02 6.33 -5.41
C PHE A 128 -0.24 6.36 -6.30
N GLU A 129 -1.33 7.01 -5.85
CA GLU A 129 -2.55 7.17 -6.64
C GLU A 129 -2.29 7.88 -7.97
N ALA A 130 -1.49 8.95 -7.93
CA ALA A 130 -1.09 9.70 -9.11
C ALA A 130 -0.18 8.88 -10.04
N ALA A 131 0.78 8.10 -9.51
CA ALA A 131 1.63 7.23 -10.31
C ALA A 131 0.81 6.14 -11.02
N GLU A 132 -0.13 5.51 -10.31
CA GLU A 132 -1.03 4.51 -10.87
C GLU A 132 -1.92 5.09 -11.99
N LYS A 133 -2.47 6.28 -11.75
CA LYS A 133 -3.29 6.99 -12.73
C LYS A 133 -2.50 7.36 -13.99
N THR A 134 -1.25 7.82 -13.84
CA THR A 134 -0.34 8.13 -14.95
C THR A 134 -0.05 6.88 -15.77
N HIS A 135 0.35 5.79 -15.12
CA HIS A 135 0.57 4.49 -15.76
C HIS A 135 -0.66 4.01 -16.56
N ARG A 136 -1.85 4.04 -15.92
CA ARG A 136 -3.09 3.64 -16.60
C ARG A 136 -3.41 4.49 -17.82
N SER A 137 -3.15 5.79 -17.72
CA SER A 137 -3.42 6.74 -18.81
C SER A 137 -2.51 6.48 -19.99
N ALA A 138 -1.23 6.25 -19.75
CA ALA A 138 -0.24 5.92 -20.78
C ALA A 138 -0.58 4.63 -21.54
N LEU A 139 -1.05 3.59 -20.82
CA LEU A 139 -1.40 2.29 -21.41
C LEU A 139 -2.86 2.18 -21.83
N GLY A 140 -3.63 3.28 -21.79
CA GLY A 140 -5.02 3.31 -22.23
C GLY A 140 -5.94 2.36 -21.44
N THR A 141 -5.64 2.12 -20.17
CA THR A 141 -6.44 1.27 -19.27
C THR A 141 -7.42 2.06 -18.39
N THR A 142 -7.60 3.37 -18.65
CA THR A 142 -8.60 4.21 -18.01
C THR A 142 -9.99 3.98 -18.62
N GLY A 143 -10.98 3.71 -17.77
CA GLY A 143 -12.24 3.04 -18.16
C GLY A 143 -13.29 3.87 -18.92
N ALA A 144 -13.00 5.00 -19.56
CA ALA A 144 -14.07 5.87 -20.06
C ALA A 144 -14.16 6.06 -21.58
N LYS A 145 -13.10 5.83 -22.36
CA LYS A 145 -13.17 6.01 -23.82
C LYS A 145 -12.32 4.96 -24.50
N LYS A 146 -12.88 4.28 -25.52
CA LYS A 146 -12.15 3.54 -26.56
C LYS A 146 -11.27 4.50 -27.37
N LYS A 147 -10.41 5.30 -26.72
CA LYS A 147 -9.23 5.82 -27.41
C LYS A 147 -8.49 4.58 -27.88
N LYS A 148 -8.17 4.54 -29.17
CA LYS A 148 -7.43 3.48 -29.85
C LYS A 148 -6.36 2.99 -28.86
N ARG A 149 -6.48 1.76 -28.35
CA ARG A 149 -5.44 1.19 -27.48
C ARG A 149 -4.16 1.22 -28.31
N THR A 150 -3.27 2.15 -28.00
CA THR A 150 -1.98 2.31 -28.67
C THR A 150 -1.03 1.19 -28.29
N THR A 151 -1.29 0.53 -27.15
CA THR A 151 -0.44 -0.49 -26.57
C THR A 151 -1.26 -1.71 -26.19
N ASP A 152 -0.76 -2.90 -26.54
CA ASP A 152 -1.30 -4.17 -26.07
C ASP A 152 -0.88 -4.37 -24.60
N TYR A 153 -1.76 -3.97 -23.68
CA TYR A 153 -1.50 -4.03 -22.24
C TYR A 153 -1.18 -5.46 -21.74
N PRO A 154 -1.92 -6.52 -22.12
CA PRO A 154 -1.52 -7.90 -21.85
C PRO A 154 -0.09 -8.24 -22.29
N ALA A 155 0.32 -7.85 -23.50
CA ALA A 155 1.68 -8.08 -23.97
C ALA A 155 2.71 -7.31 -23.14
N TRP A 156 2.44 -6.03 -22.83
CA TRP A 156 3.30 -5.22 -21.96
C TRP A 156 3.48 -5.89 -20.59
N VAL A 157 2.40 -6.40 -19.99
CA VAL A 157 2.44 -7.10 -18.70
C VAL A 157 3.26 -8.38 -18.79
N ALA A 158 3.11 -9.16 -19.86
CA ALA A 158 3.89 -10.39 -20.06
C ALA A 158 5.39 -10.09 -20.15
N THR A 159 5.79 -9.11 -20.96
CA THR A 159 7.17 -8.62 -21.03
C THR A 159 7.65 -8.14 -19.67
N ARG A 160 6.79 -7.42 -18.93
CA ARG A 160 7.14 -6.92 -17.60
C ARG A 160 7.38 -8.03 -16.59
N ARG A 161 6.55 -9.07 -16.56
CA ARG A 161 6.76 -10.25 -15.70
C ARG A 161 8.09 -10.93 -15.99
N ALA A 162 8.42 -11.11 -17.27
CA ALA A 162 9.71 -11.70 -17.67
C ALA A 162 10.87 -10.85 -17.16
N LEU A 163 10.77 -9.52 -17.27
CA LEU A 163 11.76 -8.60 -16.71
C LEU A 163 11.88 -8.73 -15.19
N MET A 164 10.77 -8.90 -14.46
CA MET A 164 10.83 -9.03 -12.99
C MET A 164 11.54 -10.29 -12.50
N GLN A 165 11.72 -11.31 -13.35
CA GLN A 165 12.48 -12.51 -13.00
C GLN A 165 13.99 -12.27 -12.90
N VAL A 166 14.52 -11.25 -13.59
CA VAL A 166 15.95 -10.90 -13.56
C VAL A 166 16.28 -9.79 -12.58
N TYR A 167 15.27 -9.07 -12.08
CA TYR A 167 15.49 -8.03 -11.07
C TYR A 167 15.70 -8.65 -9.68
N PRO A 168 16.47 -7.99 -8.81
CA PRO A 168 16.61 -8.42 -7.43
C PRO A 168 15.24 -8.54 -6.75
N PRO A 169 14.99 -9.64 -6.02
CA PRO A 169 13.78 -9.77 -5.21
C PRO A 169 13.78 -8.70 -4.12
N ARG A 170 12.59 -8.18 -3.79
CA ARG A 170 12.44 -7.19 -2.71
C ARG A 170 12.95 -7.74 -1.37
N PRO A 171 13.53 -6.89 -0.51
CA PRO A 171 13.88 -7.25 0.85
C PRO A 171 12.61 -7.22 1.73
N ALA A 172 11.79 -8.29 1.68
CA ALA A 172 10.83 -8.63 2.73
C ALA A 172 10.12 -9.95 2.38
N GLY A 173 10.28 -10.96 3.25
CA GLY A 173 9.37 -12.06 3.63
C GLY A 173 8.56 -12.88 2.60
N ASN A 174 8.52 -12.52 1.31
CA ASN A 174 7.59 -13.11 0.35
C ASN A 174 8.27 -13.26 -1.02
N ALA A 175 9.24 -14.18 -1.13
CA ALA A 175 9.87 -14.56 -2.39
C ALA A 175 8.85 -14.89 -3.51
N LYS A 176 7.66 -15.40 -3.14
CA LYS A 176 6.55 -15.67 -4.08
C LYS A 176 5.93 -14.41 -4.70
N LYS A 177 6.06 -13.25 -4.07
CA LYS A 177 5.55 -11.94 -4.54
C LYS A 177 6.59 -11.11 -5.28
N ALA A 178 7.85 -11.56 -5.34
CA ALA A 178 8.94 -10.86 -6.03
C ALA A 178 8.73 -10.72 -7.55
N ILE A 179 7.80 -11.49 -8.13
CA ILE A 179 7.52 -11.54 -9.58
C ILE A 179 6.41 -10.55 -9.98
N GLU A 180 5.78 -9.85 -9.03
CA GLU A 180 4.74 -8.87 -9.36
C GLU A 180 5.32 -7.70 -10.17
N CYS A 181 4.60 -7.29 -11.22
CA CYS A 181 5.03 -6.20 -12.06
C CYS A 181 5.10 -4.88 -11.27
N ARG A 182 6.16 -4.14 -11.51
CA ARG A 182 6.38 -2.79 -10.99
C ARG A 182 6.89 -1.88 -12.10
N LEU A 183 6.75 -0.59 -11.86
CA LEU A 183 7.36 0.46 -12.66
C LEU A 183 8.89 0.35 -12.56
N VAL A 184 9.57 0.57 -13.68
CA VAL A 184 11.03 0.68 -13.78
C VAL A 184 11.40 1.98 -14.51
N PRO A 185 12.69 2.39 -14.50
CA PRO A 185 13.12 3.55 -15.27
C PRO A 185 12.65 3.52 -16.72
N GLY A 186 12.00 4.61 -17.15
CA GLY A 186 11.39 4.74 -18.49
C GLY A 186 9.89 4.49 -18.53
N ASP A 187 9.30 3.90 -17.48
CA ASP A 187 7.85 3.76 -17.40
C ASP A 187 7.17 5.05 -16.94
N GLU A 188 5.99 5.29 -17.51
CA GLU A 188 5.11 6.38 -17.10
C GLU A 188 4.64 6.19 -15.65
N GLY A 189 4.95 7.17 -14.80
CA GLY A 189 4.70 7.15 -13.36
C GLY A 189 5.87 6.66 -12.51
N TYR A 190 6.94 6.08 -13.09
CA TYR A 190 8.09 5.58 -12.33
C TYR A 190 8.76 6.68 -11.49
N GLN A 191 9.13 7.78 -12.14
CA GLN A 191 9.83 8.90 -11.49
C GLN A 191 9.01 9.49 -10.34
N LEU A 192 7.69 9.58 -10.51
CA LEU A 192 6.79 10.07 -9.48
C LEU A 192 6.79 9.14 -8.26
N TRP A 193 6.74 7.83 -8.46
CA TRP A 193 6.73 6.86 -7.38
C TRP A 193 8.10 6.76 -6.68
N ALA A 194 9.19 6.72 -7.44
CA ALA A 194 10.56 6.74 -6.94
C ALA A 194 10.81 7.96 -6.03
N LEU A 195 10.46 9.15 -6.51
CA LEU A 195 10.62 10.39 -5.76
C LEU A 195 9.76 10.39 -4.49
N ALA A 196 8.51 9.93 -4.57
CA ALA A 196 7.61 9.88 -3.42
C ALA A 196 8.15 9.00 -2.29
N LYS A 197 8.68 7.83 -2.61
CA LYS A 197 9.31 6.94 -1.62
C LYS A 197 10.52 7.60 -0.95
N ARG A 198 11.33 8.34 -1.71
CA ARG A 198 12.50 9.08 -1.18
C ARG A 198 12.08 10.22 -0.27
N ILE A 199 11.10 11.02 -0.69
CA ILE A 199 10.53 12.10 0.13
C ILE A 199 9.97 11.53 1.42
N PHE A 200 9.17 10.46 1.34
CA PHE A 200 8.61 9.79 2.51
C PHE A 200 9.70 9.36 3.49
N LYS A 201 10.76 8.69 3.02
CA LYS A 201 11.89 8.31 3.90
C LYS A 201 12.50 9.52 4.62
N ASN A 202 12.72 10.61 3.89
CA ASN A 202 13.31 11.83 4.45
C ASN A 202 12.38 12.49 5.47
N GLU A 203 11.08 12.57 5.19
CA GLU A 203 10.08 13.12 6.09
C GLU A 203 9.95 12.28 7.37
N MET A 204 9.93 10.95 7.25
CA MET A 204 9.92 10.05 8.41
C MET A 204 11.19 10.23 9.26
N SER A 205 12.36 10.28 8.62
CA SER A 205 13.62 10.54 9.33
C SER A 205 13.61 11.87 10.07
N ALA A 206 13.09 12.93 9.44
CA ALA A 206 12.99 14.26 10.05
C ALA A 206 12.01 14.26 11.24
N ALA A 207 10.83 13.66 11.09
CA ALA A 207 9.84 13.56 12.15
C ALA A 207 10.38 12.78 13.36
N VAL A 208 11.02 11.63 13.13
CA VAL A 208 11.65 10.84 14.20
C VAL A 208 12.82 11.59 14.86
N THR A 209 13.62 12.31 14.08
CA THR A 209 14.72 13.12 14.64
C THR A 209 14.19 14.22 15.55
N LEU A 210 13.09 14.87 15.16
CA LEU A 210 12.47 15.95 15.94
C LEU A 210 11.75 15.43 17.19
N GLY A 211 11.01 14.33 17.06
CA GLY A 211 10.20 13.77 18.16
C GLY A 211 11.00 12.90 19.14
N LEU A 212 11.89 12.04 18.63
CA LEU A 212 12.58 10.99 19.39
C LEU A 212 14.11 11.16 19.43
N GLY A 213 14.63 12.17 18.75
CA GLY A 213 16.06 12.46 18.69
C GLY A 213 16.82 11.71 17.58
N PRO A 214 18.05 12.16 17.27
CA PRO A 214 18.82 11.68 16.13
C PRO A 214 19.32 10.24 16.27
N VAL A 215 19.50 9.76 17.51
CA VAL A 215 19.95 8.37 17.77
C VAL A 215 18.84 7.40 17.39
N GLN A 216 17.61 7.65 17.81
CA GLN A 216 16.46 6.80 17.47
C GLN A 216 16.19 6.83 15.96
N ALA A 217 16.27 8.02 15.34
CA ALA A 217 16.11 8.14 13.90
C ALA A 217 17.11 7.27 13.11
N ALA A 218 18.37 7.19 13.56
CA ALA A 218 19.36 6.33 12.92
C ALA A 218 19.01 4.83 13.02
N VAL A 219 18.52 4.39 14.19
CA VAL A 219 18.07 3.00 14.42
C VAL A 219 16.87 2.67 13.52
N ASP A 220 15.85 3.54 13.53
CA ASP A 220 14.62 3.31 12.78
C ASP A 220 14.88 3.33 11.27
N MET A 221 15.72 4.26 10.79
CA MET A 221 16.10 4.33 9.38
C MET A 221 16.95 3.14 8.92
N ALA A 222 17.68 2.47 9.82
CA ALA A 222 18.37 1.22 9.51
C ALA A 222 17.39 0.05 9.29
N SER A 223 16.20 0.11 9.91
CA SER A 223 15.11 -0.85 9.71
C SER A 223 14.19 -0.52 8.53
N PHE A 224 14.41 0.62 7.86
CA PHE A 224 13.55 1.08 6.77
C PHE A 224 13.45 0.02 5.67
N PRO A 225 12.23 -0.37 5.25
CA PRO A 225 12.04 -1.64 4.54
C PRO A 225 12.47 -1.62 3.07
N LEU A 226 12.81 -0.45 2.50
CA LEU A 226 13.23 -0.32 1.10
C LEU A 226 14.71 0.05 1.00
N ARG A 227 15.40 -0.51 0.00
CA ARG A 227 16.81 -0.21 -0.30
C ARG A 227 16.95 1.11 -1.05
N LEU A 228 18.15 1.67 -1.02
CA LEU A 228 18.49 2.86 -1.81
C LEU A 228 18.30 2.63 -3.32
N ASP A 229 18.53 1.41 -3.79
CA ASP A 229 18.34 1.03 -5.19
C ASP A 229 16.86 0.88 -5.58
N ASP A 230 15.94 0.93 -4.60
CA ASP A 230 14.50 0.90 -4.86
C ASP A 230 13.94 2.32 -5.17
N PHE A 231 14.76 3.37 -5.23
CA PHE A 231 14.35 4.75 -5.57
C PHE A 231 14.75 5.15 -7.00
#